data_AF-A0A7Y6BUH8-F1
#
_entry.id   AF-A0A7Y6BUH8-F1
#
_cell.length_a   1.000
_cell.length_b   1.000
_cell.length_c   1.000
_cell.angle_alpha   90.00
_cell.angle_beta   90.00
_cell.angle_gamma   90.00
#
_symmetry.space_group_name_H-M   'P 1'
#
loop_
_entity.id
_entity.type
_entity.pdbx_description
1 polymer ?
#
loop_
_entity_poly.entity_id
_entity_poly.type
_entity_poly.pdbx_seq_one_letter_code
_entity_poly.pdbx_strand_id
1 'polypeptide(L)' 'MTLLVPSDLYNGWFSVPVSTAHIEVDYAIMNALVQKLPQEYTLPDPEAMAIMSSND' A
#
# COMPACT_ATOMS: atom_id res chain seq x y z
N MET A 1 13.93 -16.63 -9.90
CA MET A 1 14.45 -16.47 -8.52
C MET A 1 13.67 -15.31 -7.93
N THR A 2 12.95 -15.53 -6.83
CA THR A 2 12.10 -14.51 -6.20
C THR A 2 12.97 -13.64 -5.29
N LEU A 3 12.90 -12.32 -5.47
CA LEU A 3 13.52 -11.36 -4.56
C LEU A 3 12.48 -10.91 -3.55
N LEU A 4 12.71 -11.23 -2.28
CA LEU A 4 11.88 -10.79 -1.17
C LEU A 4 12.45 -9.50 -0.59
N VAL A 5 11.57 -8.54 -0.32
CA VAL A 5 11.91 -7.25 0.29
C VAL A 5 10.92 -6.91 1.41
N PRO A 6 11.28 -6.08 2.40
CA PRO A 6 10.35 -5.63 3.41
C PRO A 6 9.12 -4.94 2.80
N SER A 7 7.93 -5.28 3.27
CA SER A 7 6.67 -4.65 2.86
C SER A 7 6.67 -3.14 3.03
N ASP A 8 7.41 -2.64 4.03
CA ASP A 8 7.52 -1.21 4.36
C ASP A 8 7.98 -0.33 3.19
N LEU A 9 8.69 -0.90 2.20
CA LEU A 9 9.05 -0.18 0.98
C LEU A 9 7.84 0.30 0.17
N TYR A 10 6.68 -0.32 0.37
CA TYR A 10 5.42 -0.01 -0.33
C TYR A 10 4.42 0.75 0.57
N ASN A 11 4.83 1.20 1.76
CA ASN A 11 3.96 1.95 2.68
C ASN A 11 3.38 3.23 2.07
N GLY A 12 4.02 3.79 1.04
CA GLY A 12 3.49 4.94 0.29
C GLY A 12 2.18 4.66 -0.44
N TRP A 13 1.77 3.40 -0.62
CA TRP A 13 0.44 3.06 -1.15
C TRP A 13 -0.67 3.31 -0.15
N PHE A 14 -0.37 3.44 1.15
CA PHE A 14 -1.38 3.46 2.17
C PHE A 14 -1.57 4.87 2.74
N SER A 15 -2.83 5.30 2.82
CA SER A 15 -3.23 6.56 3.45
C SER A 15 -2.85 6.59 4.94
N VAL A 16 -2.78 5.41 5.57
CA VAL A 16 -2.29 5.22 6.94
C VAL A 16 -1.21 4.14 6.92
N PRO A 17 0.08 4.52 6.80
CA PRO A 17 1.16 3.54 6.76
C PRO A 17 1.36 2.90 8.14
N VAL A 18 1.44 1.57 8.16
CA VAL A 18 1.74 0.78 9.37
C VAL A 18 3.03 0.01 9.11
N SER A 19 4.03 0.20 9.97
CA SER A 19 5.29 -0.56 9.83
C SER A 19 5.06 -2.03 10.14
N THR A 20 5.47 -2.86 9.19
CA THR A 20 5.35 -4.32 9.18
C THR A 20 6.67 -4.96 8.74
N ALA A 21 7.80 -4.46 9.26
CA ALA A 21 9.16 -4.86 8.86
C ALA A 21 9.49 -6.38 8.94
N HIS A 22 8.65 -7.18 9.60
CA HIS A 22 8.76 -8.65 9.66
C HIS A 22 8.07 -9.36 8.48
N ILE A 23 7.32 -8.63 7.65
CA ILE A 23 6.62 -9.15 6.49
C ILE A 23 7.47 -8.85 5.25
N GLU A 24 7.73 -9.90 4.47
CA GLU A 24 8.44 -9.81 3.21
C GLU A 24 7.47 -10.04 2.04
N VAL A 25 7.70 -9.31 0.94
CA VAL A 25 6.87 -9.37 -0.27
C VAL A 25 7.75 -9.55 -1.51
N ASP A 26 7.18 -10.12 -2.57
CA ASP A 26 7.87 -10.29 -3.85
C ASP A 26 8.05 -8.93 -4.55
N TYR A 27 9.30 -8.52 -4.72
CA TYR A 27 9.66 -7.24 -5.32
C TYR A 27 9.11 -7.06 -6.75
N ALA A 28 9.19 -8.10 -7.57
CA ALA A 28 8.79 -8.00 -8.97
C ALA A 28 7.28 -7.83 -9.11
N ILE A 29 6.51 -8.57 -8.31
CA ILE A 29 5.05 -8.46 -8.27
C ILE A 29 4.64 -7.07 -7.77
N MET A 30 5.18 -6.65 -6.63
CA MET A 30 4.79 -5.38 -6.01
C MET A 30 5.21 -4.19 -6.88
N ASN A 31 6.41 -4.18 -7.46
CA ASN A 31 6.84 -3.10 -8.35
C ASN A 31 6.01 -3.03 -9.65
N ALA A 32 5.58 -4.18 -10.20
CA ALA A 32 4.69 -4.19 -11.35
C ALA A 32 3.29 -3.64 -11.02
N LEU A 33 2.83 -3.81 -9.78
CA LEU A 33 1.60 -3.17 -9.29
C LEU A 33 1.78 -1.66 -9.14
N VAL A 34 2.91 -1.18 -8.58
CA VAL A 34 3.19 0.28 -8.42
C VAL A 34 3.05 0.97 -9.77
N GLN A 35 3.64 0.39 -10.82
CA GLN A 35 3.67 0.99 -12.16
C GLN A 35 2.30 1.02 -12.86
N LYS A 36 1.33 0.24 -12.39
CA LYS A 36 -0.03 0.19 -12.96
C LYS A 36 -1.02 1.09 -12.24
N LEU A 37 -0.69 1.53 -11.04
CA LEU A 37 -1.54 2.42 -10.26
C LEU A 37 -1.27 3.88 -10.62
N PRO A 38 -2.31 4.75 -10.62
CA PRO A 38 -2.11 6.19 -10.70
C PRO A 38 -1.19 6.67 -9.57
N GLN A 39 -0.40 7.71 -9.85
CA GLN A 39 0.60 8.22 -8.89
C GLN A 39 0.00 8.67 -7.54
N GLU A 40 -1.25 9.11 -7.55
CA GLU A 40 -1.97 9.61 -6.37
C GLU A 40 -2.93 8.57 -5.77
N TYR A 41 -2.88 7.32 -6.24
CA TYR A 41 -3.75 6.26 -5.73
C TYR A 41 -3.27 5.78 -4.37
N THR A 42 -4.08 6.00 -3.33
CA THR A 42 -3.82 5.55 -1.97
C THR A 42 -4.92 4.64 -1.42
N LEU A 43 -4.54 3.78 -0.48
CA LEU A 43 -5.37 2.74 0.11
C LEU A 43 -5.47 2.91 1.64
N PRO A 44 -6.65 2.77 2.25
CA PRO A 44 -7.95 2.90 1.61
C PRO A 44 -8.16 4.29 0.99
N ASP A 45 -9.09 4.36 0.04
CA ASP A 45 -9.51 5.59 -0.62
C ASP A 45 -9.95 6.63 0.44
N PRO A 46 -9.37 7.85 0.44
CA PRO A 46 -9.76 8.91 1.37
C PRO A 46 -11.26 9.23 1.36
N GLU A 47 -11.95 9.16 0.21
CA GLU A 47 -13.39 9.40 0.13
C GLU A 47 -14.18 8.31 0.84
N ALA A 48 -13.79 7.04 0.63
CA ALA A 48 -14.38 5.91 1.34
C ALA A 48 -14.16 6.02 2.85
N MET A 49 -12.97 6.44 3.29
CA MET A 49 -12.66 6.67 4.70
C MET A 49 -13.55 7.75 5.32
N ALA A 50 -13.80 8.85 4.61
CA ALA A 50 -14.69 9.92 5.08
C ALA A 50 -16.11 9.40 5.34
N ILE A 51 -16.67 8.61 4.40
CA ILE A 51 -17.99 7.99 4.54
C ILE A 51 -18.05 7.01 5.72
N MET A 52 -17.00 6.22 5.93
CA MET A 52 -16.95 5.27 7.05
C MET A 52 -16.85 5.95 8.41
N SER A 53 -16.19 7.13 8.47
CA SER A 53 -16.05 7.92 9.70
C SER A 53 -17.26 8.79 10.05
N SER A 54 -18.20 9.00 9.12
CA SER A 54 -19.34 9.91 9.32
C SER A 54 -20.56 9.28 10.00
N ASN A 55 -20.45 8.07 10.55
CA ASN A 55 -21.55 7.35 11.22
C ASN A 55 -21.47 7.42 12.76
N ASP A 56 -21.06 8.57 13.32
CA ASP A 56 -21.21 8.92 14.74
C ASP A 56 -22.34 9.93 14.95
#